data_AF-A0AAJ0HUJ9-F1
#
_entry.id   AF-A0AAJ0HUJ9-F1
#
_cell.length_a   1.000
_cell.length_b   1.000
_cell.length_c   1.000
_cell.angle_alpha   90.00
_cell.angle_beta   90.00
_cell.angle_gamma   90.00
#
_symmetry.space_group_name_H-M   'P 1'
#
loop_
_entity.id
_entity.type
_entity.pdbx_description
1 polymer ?
#
loop_
_entity_poly.entity_id
_entity_poly.type
_entity_poly.pdbx_seq_one_letter_code
_entity_poly.pdbx_strand_id
1 'polypeptide(L)'
;MQKPDFVVLLLGATRSGKTAFLKCLDQKKADDGARTTECGVYDVKLSGKAFKIIDTPGLDDSPKANLAVLKIIAEKLAEISGELTVNGVIYFHCITDLRLTGSARTNISILESICGEDFYSQVAFVTTMWNRIHTDEVPRHEKLHRNLGAKYPHLAESGKSFQFSNSHASAEEVLKDFADRVPANPKKPLQLEDEVRRWGPKASSVRKTKAGKLITRDTDRGFCTIL
;
A
#
# COMPACT_ATOMS: atom_id res chain seq x y z
N MET A 1 -8.90 25.77 3.56
CA MET A 1 -7.84 24.81 3.97
C MET A 1 -6.88 24.69 2.79
N GLN A 2 -5.56 24.77 2.99
CA GLN A 2 -4.59 24.68 1.89
C GLN A 2 -4.59 23.25 1.32
N LYS A 3 -4.63 23.10 0.00
CA LYS A 3 -4.58 21.79 -0.67
C LYS A 3 -3.22 21.13 -0.34
N PRO A 4 -3.19 19.84 0.06
CA PRO A 4 -1.93 19.15 0.31
C PRO A 4 -1.11 19.02 -0.97
N ASP A 5 0.22 19.04 -0.83
CA ASP A 5 1.15 18.76 -1.93
C ASP A 5 1.05 17.28 -2.35
N PHE A 6 0.88 16.39 -1.37
CA PHE A 6 0.86 14.94 -1.57
C PHE A 6 -0.32 14.28 -0.86
N VAL A 7 -0.92 13.30 -1.53
CA VAL A 7 -1.95 12.42 -0.98
C VAL A 7 -1.45 10.99 -1.14
N VAL A 8 -1.08 10.38 -0.01
CA VAL A 8 -0.34 9.12 0.04
C VAL A 8 -1.20 8.02 0.65
N LEU A 9 -1.41 6.94 -0.09
CA LEU A 9 -2.16 5.77 0.37
C LEU A 9 -1.21 4.71 0.95
N LEU A 10 -1.47 4.25 2.17
CA LEU A 10 -0.68 3.17 2.78
C LEU A 10 -1.32 1.82 2.45
N LEU A 11 -0.58 0.91 1.81
CA LEU A 11 -1.05 -0.42 1.45
C LEU A 11 -0.16 -1.51 2.04
N GLY A 12 -0.69 -2.70 2.25
CA GLY A 12 0.08 -3.84 2.76
C GLY A 12 -0.77 -4.76 3.63
N ALA A 13 -0.24 -5.93 3.94
CA ALA A 13 -0.94 -6.94 4.75
C ALA A 13 -1.29 -6.43 6.16
N THR A 14 -2.20 -7.13 6.84
CA THR A 14 -2.47 -6.89 8.27
C THR A 14 -1.17 -7.03 9.08
N ARG A 15 -0.91 -6.08 9.99
CA ARG A 15 0.33 -6.00 10.81
C ARG A 15 1.64 -5.81 10.03
N SER A 16 1.59 -5.33 8.78
CA SER A 16 2.78 -4.99 7.98
C SER A 16 3.54 -3.73 8.44
N GLY A 17 3.00 -2.93 9.37
CA GLY A 17 3.67 -1.74 9.91
C GLY A 17 3.12 -0.38 9.46
N LYS A 18 2.03 -0.34 8.67
CA LYS A 18 1.37 0.92 8.22
C LYS A 18 1.11 1.91 9.35
N THR A 19 0.38 1.49 10.39
CA THR A 19 0.04 2.34 11.53
C THR A 19 1.27 2.67 12.41
N ALA A 20 2.27 1.78 12.48
CA ALA A 20 3.52 2.05 13.20
C ALA A 20 4.36 3.14 12.50
N PHE A 21 4.37 3.12 11.16
CA PHE A 21 4.96 4.17 10.34
C PHE A 21 4.31 5.52 10.58
N LEU A 22 2.96 5.58 10.62
CA LEU A 22 2.23 6.80 10.97
C LEU A 22 2.57 7.30 12.37
N LYS A 23 2.63 6.41 13.37
CA LYS A 23 3.02 6.75 14.75
C LYS A 23 4.42 7.39 14.82
N CYS A 24 5.33 6.98 13.95
CA CYS A 24 6.66 7.57 13.88
C CYS A 24 6.66 8.99 13.28
N LEU A 25 5.69 9.33 12.43
CA LEU A 25 5.57 10.66 11.81
C LEU A 25 4.78 11.66 12.68
N ASP A 26 3.77 11.18 13.41
CA ASP A 26 2.99 12.01 14.33
C ASP A 26 2.50 11.18 15.52
N GLN A 27 3.21 11.30 16.65
CA GLN A 27 2.94 10.55 17.87
C GLN A 27 1.56 10.85 18.49
N LYS A 28 0.90 11.95 18.10
CA LYS A 28 -0.33 12.42 18.74
C LYS A 28 -1.63 11.95 18.07
N LYS A 29 -1.56 11.23 16.94
CA LYS A 29 -2.75 11.00 16.09
C LYS A 29 -3.18 9.54 15.87
N ALA A 30 -2.43 8.54 16.30
CA ALA A 30 -2.74 7.16 15.93
C ALA A 30 -3.31 6.35 17.11
N ASP A 31 -4.57 5.95 16.95
CA ASP A 31 -5.34 5.13 17.88
C ASP A 31 -4.64 3.78 18.21
N ASP A 32 -5.06 3.16 19.30
CA ASP A 32 -4.38 2.08 20.03
C ASP A 32 -4.37 0.74 19.28
N GLY A 33 -3.54 0.60 18.25
CA GLY A 33 -3.04 -0.70 17.76
C GLY A 33 -4.09 -1.71 17.30
N ALA A 34 -5.36 -1.31 17.25
CA ALA A 34 -6.47 -2.09 16.75
C ALA A 34 -6.27 -2.33 15.26
N ARG A 35 -6.83 -3.44 14.75
CA ARG A 35 -6.93 -3.63 13.30
C ARG A 35 -7.63 -2.39 12.75
N THR A 36 -6.97 -1.62 11.90
CA THR A 36 -7.59 -0.56 11.12
C THR A 36 -8.76 -1.19 10.36
N THR A 37 -10.00 -0.97 10.80
CA THR A 37 -11.21 -1.50 10.16
C THR A 37 -11.77 -0.53 9.12
N GLU A 38 -11.34 0.72 9.17
CA GLU A 38 -11.75 1.82 8.29
C GLU A 38 -10.53 2.63 7.86
N CYS A 39 -10.63 3.42 6.79
CA CYS A 39 -9.53 4.29 6.39
C CYS A 39 -9.41 5.53 7.27
N GLY A 40 -8.25 5.71 7.92
CA GLY A 40 -7.90 6.92 8.66
C GLY A 40 -7.19 7.93 7.76
N VAL A 41 -7.43 9.23 7.97
CA VAL A 41 -6.82 10.32 7.18
C VAL A 41 -6.03 11.24 8.11
N TYR A 42 -4.75 11.46 7.80
CA TYR A 42 -3.81 12.16 8.66
C TYR A 42 -3.06 13.25 7.91
N ASP A 43 -3.10 14.47 8.44
CA ASP A 43 -2.27 15.57 7.93
C ASP A 43 -0.89 15.55 8.60
N VAL A 44 0.15 15.47 7.78
CA VAL A 44 1.57 15.49 8.16
C VAL A 44 2.26 16.63 7.42
N LYS A 45 3.15 17.36 8.08
CA LYS A 45 4.00 18.37 7.44
C LYS A 45 5.44 17.95 7.59
N LEU A 46 6.15 17.86 6.47
CA LEU A 46 7.53 17.41 6.44
C LEU A 46 8.29 18.16 5.34
N SER A 47 9.49 18.66 5.64
CA SER A 47 10.33 19.38 4.68
C SER A 47 9.59 20.53 3.95
N GLY A 48 8.70 21.24 4.65
CA GLY A 48 7.90 22.32 4.07
C GLY A 48 6.76 21.88 3.15
N LYS A 49 6.55 20.56 2.97
CA LYS A 49 5.47 19.97 2.18
C LYS A 49 4.34 19.45 3.08
N ALA A 50 3.11 19.62 2.61
CA ALA A 50 1.91 19.11 3.26
C ALA A 50 1.51 17.76 2.65
N PHE A 51 1.48 16.73 3.50
CA PHE A 51 1.06 15.38 3.17
C PHE A 51 -0.29 15.09 3.80
N LYS A 52 -1.19 14.47 3.03
CA LYS A 52 -2.36 13.78 3.54
C LYS A 52 -2.15 12.28 3.39
N ILE A 53 -1.99 11.58 4.51
CA ILE A 53 -1.73 10.15 4.52
C ILE A 53 -3.04 9.40 4.83
N ILE A 54 -3.36 8.43 4.00
CA ILE A 54 -4.54 7.58 4.14
C ILE A 54 -4.07 6.21 4.64
N ASP A 55 -4.27 5.93 5.93
CA ASP A 55 -4.07 4.58 6.48
C ASP A 55 -5.21 3.69 6.00
N THR A 56 -4.89 2.46 5.59
CA THR A 56 -5.91 1.50 5.17
C THR A 56 -5.93 0.28 6.08
N PRO A 57 -7.08 -0.41 6.16
CA PRO A 57 -7.10 -1.79 6.61
C PRO A 57 -6.08 -2.65 5.87
N GLY A 58 -5.55 -3.66 6.56
CA GLY A 58 -4.57 -4.57 5.96
C GLY A 58 -5.24 -5.66 5.13
N LEU A 59 -4.62 -6.02 4.00
CA LEU A 59 -4.96 -7.24 3.26
C LEU A 59 -4.68 -8.48 4.13
N ASP A 60 -5.40 -9.56 3.87
CA ASP A 60 -5.35 -10.82 4.64
C ASP A 60 -5.34 -12.01 3.67
N ASP A 61 -5.22 -13.24 4.17
CA ASP A 61 -5.15 -14.46 3.34
C ASP A 61 -6.53 -14.84 2.72
N SER A 62 -7.62 -14.22 3.16
CA SER A 62 -8.98 -14.52 2.68
C SER A 62 -9.42 -13.61 1.52
N PRO A 63 -9.82 -14.15 0.35
CA PRO A 63 -10.38 -13.35 -0.73
C PRO A 63 -11.60 -12.51 -0.32
N LYS A 64 -12.47 -13.04 0.54
CA LYS A 64 -13.63 -12.31 1.08
C LYS A 64 -13.20 -11.09 1.90
N ALA A 65 -12.18 -11.24 2.74
CA ALA A 65 -11.62 -10.14 3.52
C ALA A 65 -10.96 -9.10 2.59
N ASN A 66 -10.19 -9.55 1.60
CA ASN A 66 -9.53 -8.64 0.64
C ASN A 66 -10.54 -7.84 -0.20
N LEU A 67 -11.67 -8.43 -0.61
CA LEU A 67 -12.75 -7.68 -1.27
C LEU A 67 -13.39 -6.64 -0.36
N ALA A 68 -13.55 -6.94 0.93
CA ALA A 68 -14.06 -5.96 1.90
C ALA A 68 -13.07 -4.80 2.10
N VAL A 69 -11.78 -5.08 2.23
CA VAL A 69 -10.71 -4.07 2.30
C VAL A 69 -10.68 -3.22 1.02
N LEU A 70 -10.73 -3.84 -0.15
CA LEU A 70 -10.76 -3.13 -1.43
C LEU A 70 -11.99 -2.21 -1.54
N LYS A 71 -13.15 -2.64 -1.03
CA LYS A 71 -14.36 -1.81 -0.97
C LYS A 71 -14.16 -0.59 -0.07
N ILE A 72 -13.59 -0.77 1.12
CA ILE A 72 -13.32 0.34 2.05
C ILE A 72 -12.37 1.37 1.40
N ILE A 73 -11.32 0.89 0.73
CA ILE A 73 -10.40 1.77 -0.02
C ILE A 73 -11.16 2.50 -1.14
N ALA A 74 -11.98 1.80 -1.92
CA ALA A 74 -12.78 2.39 -2.99
C ALA A 74 -13.76 3.46 -2.47
N GLU A 75 -14.43 3.20 -1.35
CA GLU A 75 -15.32 4.16 -0.68
C GLU A 75 -14.54 5.41 -0.25
N LYS A 76 -13.35 5.25 0.35
CA LYS A 76 -12.50 6.38 0.72
C LYS A 76 -11.99 7.17 -0.50
N LEU A 77 -11.61 6.49 -1.58
CA LEU A 77 -11.20 7.15 -2.83
C LEU A 77 -12.35 7.95 -3.45
N ALA A 78 -13.58 7.42 -3.40
CA ALA A 78 -14.76 8.13 -3.87
C ALA A 78 -15.07 9.37 -3.01
N GLU A 79 -14.91 9.27 -1.70
CA GLU A 79 -15.14 10.36 -0.74
C GLU A 79 -14.18 11.55 -0.97
N ILE A 80 -12.90 11.28 -1.21
CA ILE A 80 -11.90 12.34 -1.44
C ILE A 80 -11.84 12.81 -2.89
N SER A 81 -12.50 12.09 -3.81
CA SER A 81 -12.51 12.40 -5.23
C SER A 81 -13.15 13.77 -5.49
N GLY A 82 -12.58 14.55 -6.40
CA GLY A 82 -13.03 15.91 -6.75
C GLY A 82 -12.29 17.01 -5.99
N GLU A 83 -11.82 16.74 -4.78
CA GLU A 83 -10.97 17.65 -4.02
C GLU A 83 -9.48 17.27 -4.14
N LEU A 84 -9.21 15.97 -4.06
CA LEU A 84 -7.89 15.38 -3.94
C LEU A 84 -7.70 14.25 -4.96
N THR A 85 -6.44 13.92 -5.24
CA THR A 85 -6.07 12.78 -6.09
C THR A 85 -4.87 12.12 -5.47
N VAL A 86 -4.88 10.80 -5.38
CA VAL A 86 -3.76 10.04 -4.84
C VAL A 86 -2.58 10.18 -5.79
N ASN A 87 -1.46 10.66 -5.29
CA ASN A 87 -0.21 10.81 -6.05
C ASN A 87 0.97 10.10 -5.39
N GLY A 88 0.72 9.30 -4.36
CA GLY A 88 1.70 8.39 -3.79
C GLY A 88 1.08 7.15 -3.17
N VAL A 89 1.80 6.03 -3.23
CA VAL A 89 1.47 4.80 -2.51
C VAL A 89 2.70 4.33 -1.75
N ILE A 90 2.54 4.00 -0.47
CA ILE A 90 3.57 3.30 0.30
C ILE A 90 3.09 1.87 0.52
N TYR A 91 3.78 0.90 -0.07
CA TYR A 91 3.50 -0.51 0.13
C TYR A 91 4.40 -1.09 1.22
N PHE A 92 3.80 -1.61 2.28
CA PHE A 92 4.48 -2.21 3.41
C PHE A 92 4.56 -3.71 3.27
N HIS A 93 5.79 -4.22 3.34
CA HIS A 93 6.11 -5.63 3.31
C HIS A 93 6.87 -6.03 4.58
N CYS A 94 6.42 -7.10 5.24
CA CYS A 94 7.07 -7.58 6.45
C CYS A 94 8.30 -8.40 6.08
N ILE A 95 9.50 -8.02 6.56
CA ILE A 95 10.72 -8.71 6.18
C ILE A 95 10.77 -10.16 6.69
N THR A 96 10.14 -10.42 7.85
CA THR A 96 10.05 -11.74 8.46
C THR A 96 9.08 -12.66 7.73
N ASP A 97 8.29 -12.13 6.80
CA ASP A 97 7.43 -12.97 5.98
C ASP A 97 8.28 -13.73 4.97
N LEU A 98 8.81 -14.87 5.42
CA LEU A 98 9.57 -15.81 4.60
C LEU A 98 8.68 -16.50 3.55
N ARG A 99 7.37 -16.25 3.59
CA ARG A 99 6.42 -16.82 2.66
C ARG A 99 6.47 -16.03 1.36
N LEU A 100 7.40 -16.39 0.48
CA LEU A 100 7.16 -16.26 -0.97
C LEU A 100 6.09 -17.26 -1.48
N THR A 101 5.12 -17.61 -0.64
CA THR A 101 3.99 -18.50 -0.95
C THR A 101 2.95 -17.75 -1.78
N GLY A 102 1.83 -18.42 -2.11
CA GLY A 102 0.75 -17.83 -2.92
C GLY A 102 0.23 -16.49 -2.40
N SER A 103 0.13 -16.29 -1.07
CA SER A 103 -0.53 -15.09 -0.52
C SER A 103 0.28 -13.81 -0.63
N ALA A 104 1.61 -13.84 -0.47
CA ALA A 104 2.45 -12.66 -0.75
C ALA A 104 2.40 -12.26 -2.22
N ARG A 105 2.33 -13.24 -3.14
CA ARG A 105 2.16 -12.97 -4.58
C ARG A 105 0.80 -12.34 -4.85
N THR A 106 -0.26 -12.86 -4.25
CA THR A 106 -1.61 -12.30 -4.36
C THR A 106 -1.63 -10.85 -3.86
N ASN A 107 -0.98 -10.54 -2.74
CA ASN A 107 -0.94 -9.17 -2.22
C ASN A 107 -0.20 -8.20 -3.15
N ILE A 108 0.91 -8.62 -3.77
CA ILE A 108 1.62 -7.80 -4.76
C ILE A 108 0.78 -7.63 -6.03
N SER A 109 0.12 -8.69 -6.52
CA SER A 109 -0.74 -8.58 -7.70
C SER A 109 -2.01 -7.74 -7.43
N ILE A 110 -2.51 -7.71 -6.20
CA ILE A 110 -3.55 -6.76 -5.77
C ILE A 110 -2.98 -5.34 -5.81
N LEU A 111 -1.78 -5.09 -5.28
CA LEU A 111 -1.10 -3.78 -5.38
C LEU A 111 -0.96 -3.34 -6.84
N GLU A 112 -0.43 -4.18 -7.72
CA GLU A 112 -0.30 -3.91 -9.16
C GLU A 112 -1.63 -3.55 -9.80
N SER A 113 -2.69 -4.25 -9.41
CA SER A 113 -4.05 -4.02 -9.93
C SER A 113 -4.69 -2.74 -9.38
N ILE A 114 -4.34 -2.33 -8.16
CA ILE A 114 -4.78 -1.06 -7.57
C ILE A 114 -4.03 0.10 -8.21
N CYS A 115 -2.71 -0.01 -8.38
CA CYS A 115 -1.87 1.06 -8.89
C CYS A 115 -2.03 1.27 -10.39
N GLY A 116 -1.91 0.21 -11.19
CA GLY A 116 -1.74 0.31 -12.64
C GLY A 116 -0.33 0.77 -13.03
N GLU A 117 0.13 0.33 -14.20
CA GLU A 117 1.53 0.46 -14.65
C GLU A 117 2.01 1.92 -14.71
N ASP A 118 1.15 2.84 -15.15
CA ASP A 118 1.46 4.28 -15.23
C ASP A 118 1.68 4.94 -13.85
N PHE A 119 1.25 4.28 -12.76
CA PHE A 119 1.35 4.79 -11.40
C PHE A 119 2.58 4.25 -10.65
N TYR A 120 3.29 3.24 -11.16
CA TYR A 120 4.32 2.57 -10.35
C TYR A 120 5.49 3.49 -9.92
N SER A 121 5.79 4.53 -10.71
CA SER A 121 6.74 5.61 -10.32
C SER A 121 6.36 6.36 -9.06
N GLN A 122 5.11 6.26 -8.64
CA GLN A 122 4.55 6.86 -7.43
C GLN A 122 4.46 5.87 -6.27
N VAL A 123 5.07 4.69 -6.38
CA VAL A 123 5.10 3.67 -5.32
C VAL A 123 6.42 3.73 -4.56
N ALA A 124 6.36 3.63 -3.24
CA ALA A 124 7.52 3.38 -2.38
C ALA A 124 7.34 2.01 -1.71
N PHE A 125 8.35 1.15 -1.83
CA PHE A 125 8.37 -0.16 -1.18
C PHE A 125 9.04 -0.04 0.17
N VAL A 126 8.31 -0.32 1.25
CA VAL A 126 8.83 -0.20 2.61
C VAL A 126 8.85 -1.58 3.25
N THR A 127 10.06 -2.03 3.59
CA THR A 127 10.25 -3.26 4.35
C THR A 127 10.28 -2.97 5.84
N THR A 128 9.60 -3.79 6.65
CA THR A 128 9.42 -3.57 8.09
C THR A 128 9.85 -4.80 8.91
N MET A 129 9.77 -4.72 10.24
CA MET A 129 10.07 -5.81 11.18
C MET A 129 11.52 -6.31 11.14
N TRP A 130 12.44 -5.46 10.69
CA TRP A 130 13.89 -5.74 10.72
C TRP A 130 14.44 -5.97 12.13
N ASN A 131 13.77 -5.43 13.16
CA ASN A 131 14.09 -5.69 14.56
C ASN A 131 13.66 -7.09 15.06
N ARG A 132 13.07 -7.93 14.20
CA ARG A 132 12.60 -9.29 14.54
C ARG A 132 13.42 -10.40 13.89
N ILE A 133 14.45 -10.07 13.10
CA ILE A 133 15.37 -11.05 12.54
C ILE A 133 16.71 -10.94 13.27
N HIS A 134 17.39 -12.07 13.43
CA HIS A 134 18.75 -12.05 13.98
C HIS A 134 19.73 -11.44 12.97
N THR A 135 20.79 -10.80 13.45
CA THR A 135 21.75 -10.06 12.59
C THR A 135 22.41 -10.96 11.54
N ASP A 136 22.63 -12.22 11.86
CA ASP A 136 23.16 -13.25 10.95
C ASP A 136 22.16 -13.68 9.86
N GLU A 137 20.86 -13.46 10.06
CA GLU A 137 19.81 -13.76 9.08
C GLU A 137 19.56 -12.59 8.10
N VAL A 138 20.03 -11.37 8.41
CA VAL A 138 19.85 -10.16 7.59
C VAL A 138 20.23 -10.40 6.12
N PRO A 139 21.41 -10.96 5.77
CA PRO A 139 21.79 -11.14 4.37
C PRO A 139 20.86 -12.09 3.61
N ARG A 140 20.33 -13.12 4.30
CA ARG A 140 19.38 -14.07 3.72
C ARG A 140 18.05 -13.38 3.39
N HIS A 141 17.53 -12.59 4.33
CA HIS A 141 16.30 -11.83 4.11
C HIS A 141 16.50 -10.80 2.99
N GLU A 142 17.55 -10.00 3.03
CA GLU A 142 17.86 -9.04 1.94
C GLU A 142 17.91 -9.72 0.56
N LYS A 143 18.53 -10.89 0.46
CA LYS A 143 18.58 -11.65 -0.80
C LYS A 143 17.19 -12.10 -1.26
N LEU A 144 16.35 -12.59 -0.35
CA LEU A 144 14.97 -12.99 -0.65
C LEU A 144 14.13 -11.81 -1.18
N HIS A 145 14.30 -10.63 -0.58
CA HIS A 145 13.56 -9.42 -0.94
C HIS A 145 14.10 -8.74 -2.20
N ARG A 146 15.41 -8.80 -2.47
CA ARG A 146 15.96 -8.45 -3.80
C ARG A 146 15.35 -9.33 -4.90
N ASN A 147 15.13 -10.62 -4.62
CA ASN A 147 14.51 -11.53 -5.58
C ASN A 147 13.01 -11.22 -5.80
N LEU A 148 12.31 -10.62 -4.83
CA LEU A 148 10.97 -10.06 -5.08
C LEU A 148 11.05 -8.95 -6.12
N GLY A 149 12.01 -8.04 -6.01
CA GLY A 149 12.23 -7.00 -7.02
C GLY A 149 12.52 -7.59 -8.40
N ALA A 150 13.37 -8.62 -8.49
CA ALA A 150 13.64 -9.32 -9.76
C ALA A 150 12.41 -10.03 -10.34
N LYS A 151 11.46 -10.44 -9.48
CA LYS A 151 10.23 -11.12 -9.88
C LYS A 151 9.10 -10.17 -10.28
N TYR A 152 9.14 -8.96 -9.76
CA TYR A 152 8.22 -7.87 -10.09
C TYR A 152 9.05 -6.70 -10.65
N PRO A 153 9.73 -6.89 -11.80
CA PRO A 153 10.67 -5.90 -12.33
C PRO A 153 10.00 -4.55 -12.55
N HIS A 154 8.73 -4.54 -12.98
CA HIS A 154 7.96 -3.32 -13.18
C HIS A 154 7.74 -2.50 -11.90
N LEU A 155 7.73 -3.15 -10.72
CA LEU A 155 7.65 -2.50 -9.41
C LEU A 155 9.03 -2.10 -8.89
N ALA A 156 10.06 -2.91 -9.17
CA ALA A 156 11.43 -2.67 -8.76
C ALA A 156 12.14 -1.58 -9.57
N GLU A 157 11.80 -1.42 -10.84
CA GLU A 157 12.38 -0.43 -11.76
C GLU A 157 11.75 0.96 -11.58
N SER A 158 10.58 1.04 -10.95
CA SER A 158 9.78 2.26 -10.86
C SER A 158 9.62 2.79 -9.44
N GLY A 159 9.65 1.91 -8.42
CA GLY A 159 9.53 2.29 -7.02
C GLY A 159 10.85 2.15 -6.26
N LYS A 160 11.17 3.16 -5.45
CA LYS A 160 12.33 3.09 -4.55
C LYS A 160 11.99 2.23 -3.32
N SER A 161 12.95 1.42 -2.89
CA SER A 161 12.83 0.55 -1.72
C SER A 161 13.48 1.18 -0.49
N PHE A 162 12.84 1.04 0.67
CA PHE A 162 13.27 1.58 1.95
C PHE A 162 13.18 0.51 3.03
N GLN A 163 14.03 0.66 4.05
CA GLN A 163 14.00 -0.10 5.28
C GLN A 163 13.44 0.77 6.40
N PHE A 164 12.26 0.42 6.91
CA PHE A 164 11.67 1.11 8.05
C PHE A 164 12.11 0.48 9.36
N SER A 165 12.79 1.27 10.19
CA SER A 165 13.42 0.84 11.45
C SER A 165 12.60 1.21 12.70
N ASN A 166 11.29 1.46 12.53
CA ASN A 166 10.41 1.97 13.60
C ASN A 166 10.91 3.29 14.21
N SER A 167 11.50 4.16 13.38
CA SER A 167 12.01 5.47 13.81
C SER A 167 11.43 6.60 12.96
N HIS A 168 11.30 7.80 13.53
CA HIS A 168 10.89 9.01 12.82
C HIS A 168 11.79 9.24 11.59
N ALA A 169 13.11 9.15 11.76
CA ALA A 169 14.08 9.34 10.68
C ALA A 169 13.82 8.42 9.48
N SER A 170 13.60 7.12 9.72
CA SER A 170 13.31 6.18 8.63
C SER A 170 11.94 6.41 7.97
N ALA A 171 10.96 6.97 8.69
CA ALA A 171 9.67 7.33 8.10
C ALA A 171 9.75 8.63 7.27
N GLU A 172 10.49 9.61 7.79
CA GLU A 172 10.78 10.88 7.14
C GLU A 172 11.56 10.67 5.83
N GLU A 173 12.52 9.75 5.79
CA GLU A 173 13.25 9.41 4.56
C GLU A 173 12.33 8.98 3.42
N VAL A 174 11.31 8.17 3.71
CA VAL A 174 10.32 7.72 2.72
C VAL A 174 9.51 8.89 2.19
N LEU A 175 9.02 9.78 3.07
CA LEU A 175 8.23 10.94 2.64
C LEU A 175 9.08 12.00 1.93
N LYS A 176 10.35 12.15 2.30
CA LYS A 176 11.29 13.02 1.61
C LYS A 176 11.48 12.58 0.16
N ASP A 177 11.53 11.28 -0.09
CA ASP A 177 11.59 10.77 -1.47
C ASP A 177 10.40 11.22 -2.31
N PHE A 178 9.17 11.20 -1.77
CA PHE A 178 8.01 11.76 -2.47
C PHE A 178 8.16 13.27 -2.72
N ALA A 179 8.65 14.02 -1.73
CA ALA A 179 8.87 15.47 -1.86
C ALA A 179 9.89 15.82 -2.96
N ASP A 180 10.86 14.93 -3.20
CA ASP A 180 11.94 15.12 -4.17
C ASP A 180 11.60 14.58 -5.59
N ARG A 181 10.47 13.88 -5.78
CA ARG A 181 10.09 13.29 -7.08
C ARG A 181 9.71 14.34 -8.12
N VAL A 182 10.22 14.12 -9.35
CA VAL A 182 9.89 14.91 -10.53
C VAL A 182 9.48 13.98 -11.69
N PRO A 183 8.25 14.07 -12.21
CA PRO A 183 7.15 14.90 -11.73
C PRO A 183 6.57 14.38 -10.39
N ALA A 184 6.10 15.30 -9.55
CA ALA A 184 5.45 14.97 -8.28
C ALA A 184 4.06 14.33 -8.44
N ASN A 185 3.47 14.42 -9.64
CA ASN A 185 2.18 13.82 -9.95
C ASN A 185 2.35 12.76 -11.05
N PRO A 186 1.61 11.64 -10.97
CA PRO A 186 1.63 10.62 -12.00
C PRO A 186 0.98 11.10 -13.30
N LYS A 187 1.35 10.46 -14.41
CA LYS A 187 0.72 10.72 -15.73
C LYS A 187 -0.76 10.34 -15.76
N LYS A 188 -1.15 9.33 -14.97
CA LYS A 188 -2.53 8.86 -14.81
C LYS A 188 -2.84 8.67 -13.33
N PRO A 189 -4.09 8.86 -12.90
CA PRO A 189 -4.49 8.53 -11.54
C PRO A 189 -4.24 7.05 -11.23
N LEU A 190 -4.24 6.73 -9.93
CA LEU A 190 -4.26 5.36 -9.43
C LEU A 190 -5.35 4.57 -10.16
N GLN A 191 -5.05 3.37 -10.67
CA GLN A 191 -6.01 2.60 -11.47
C GLN A 191 -7.35 2.37 -10.73
N LEU A 192 -7.30 2.01 -9.45
CA LEU A 192 -8.52 1.86 -8.65
C LEU A 192 -9.31 3.18 -8.54
N GLU A 193 -8.62 4.31 -8.43
CA GLU A 193 -9.27 5.62 -8.37
C GLU A 193 -10.01 5.95 -9.67
N ASP A 194 -9.42 5.65 -10.83
CA ASP A 194 -10.08 5.80 -12.14
C ASP A 194 -11.30 4.88 -12.28
N GLU A 195 -11.16 3.61 -11.90
CA GLU A 195 -12.25 2.64 -11.95
C GLU A 195 -13.40 3.01 -11.00
N VAL A 196 -13.10 3.56 -9.82
CA VAL A 196 -14.09 4.08 -8.87
C VAL A 196 -14.78 5.33 -9.40
N ARG A 197 -14.06 6.27 -10.03
CA ARG A 197 -14.69 7.44 -10.69
C ARG A 197 -15.66 7.01 -11.79
N ARG A 198 -15.34 5.93 -12.52
CA ARG A 198 -16.15 5.43 -13.62
C ARG A 198 -17.39 4.63 -13.17
N TRP A 199 -17.26 3.82 -12.12
CA TRP A 199 -18.31 2.85 -11.73
C TRP A 199 -18.88 3.03 -10.33
N GLY A 200 -18.31 3.92 -9.53
CA GLY A 200 -18.65 4.16 -8.13
C GLY A 200 -18.12 3.07 -7.18
N PRO A 201 -18.19 3.31 -5.86
CA PRO A 201 -17.58 2.45 -4.84
C PRO A 201 -18.47 1.28 -4.37
N LYS A 202 -19.64 1.07 -4.99
CA LYS A 202 -20.57 -0.01 -4.61
C LYS A 202 -19.90 -1.37 -4.76
N ALA A 203 -20.24 -2.32 -3.89
CA ALA A 203 -19.63 -3.66 -3.90
C ALA A 203 -19.70 -4.37 -5.27
N SER A 204 -20.80 -4.18 -6.02
CA SER A 204 -20.96 -4.72 -7.37
C SER A 204 -20.03 -4.06 -8.40
N SER A 205 -19.70 -2.78 -8.23
CA SER A 205 -18.74 -2.04 -9.04
C SER A 205 -17.30 -2.40 -8.66
N VAL A 206 -17.00 -2.52 -7.37
CA VAL A 206 -15.68 -2.94 -6.88
C VAL A 206 -15.30 -4.31 -7.42
N ARG A 207 -16.24 -5.26 -7.54
CA ARG A 207 -15.97 -6.57 -8.17
C ARG A 207 -15.59 -6.50 -9.66
N LYS A 208 -15.91 -5.40 -10.36
CA LYS A 208 -15.59 -5.19 -11.78
C LYS A 208 -14.21 -4.57 -12.00
N THR A 209 -13.63 -3.95 -10.96
CA THR A 209 -12.25 -3.41 -10.94
C THR A 209 -11.23 -4.48 -11.28
N LYS A 210 -10.05 -4.08 -11.76
CA LYS A 210 -8.96 -5.03 -12.03
C LYS A 210 -8.61 -5.82 -10.78
N ALA A 211 -8.47 -5.15 -9.64
CA ALA A 211 -8.19 -5.78 -8.34
C ALA A 211 -9.34 -6.68 -7.86
N GLY A 212 -10.60 -6.26 -8.02
CA GLY A 212 -11.76 -7.05 -7.62
C GLY A 212 -11.93 -8.34 -8.43
N LYS A 213 -11.66 -8.29 -9.74
CA LYS A 213 -11.63 -9.48 -10.60
C LYS A 213 -10.53 -10.45 -10.20
N LEU A 214 -9.33 -9.94 -9.90
CA LEU A 214 -8.22 -10.75 -9.42
C LEU A 214 -8.59 -11.50 -8.13
N ILE A 215 -9.09 -10.79 -7.12
CA ILE A 215 -9.47 -11.38 -5.83
C ILE A 215 -10.61 -12.40 -5.99
N THR A 216 -11.58 -12.12 -6.86
CA THR A 216 -12.71 -13.03 -7.09
C THR A 216 -12.26 -14.33 -7.78
N ARG A 217 -11.35 -14.25 -8.76
CA ARG A 217 -10.80 -15.44 -9.45
C ARG A 217 -10.08 -16.40 -8.52
N ASP A 218 -9.39 -15.88 -7.50
CA ASP A 218 -8.75 -16.72 -6.48
C ASP A 218 -9.78 -17.44 -5.59
N THR A 219 -11.00 -16.90 -5.47
CA THR A 219 -12.12 -17.56 -4.77
C THR A 219 -12.61 -18.79 -5.54
N ASP A 220 -12.68 -18.71 -6.87
CA ASP A 220 -13.18 -19.78 -7.73
C ASP A 220 -12.20 -20.95 -7.87
N ARG A 221 -10.88 -20.68 -7.82
CA ARG A 221 -9.85 -21.74 -7.85
C ARG A 221 -9.78 -22.58 -6.58
N GLY A 222 -10.17 -22.01 -5.43
CA GLY A 222 -10.23 -22.74 -4.15
C GLY A 222 -11.27 -23.86 -4.13
N PHE A 223 -12.30 -23.80 -4.98
CA PHE A 223 -13.31 -24.86 -5.12
C PHE A 223 -12.88 -26.00 -6.06
N CYS A 224 -11.80 -25.84 -6.84
CA CYS A 224 -11.41 -26.81 -7.86
C CYS A 224 -10.37 -27.86 -7.38
N THR A 225 -10.06 -27.91 -6.09
CA THR A 225 -9.07 -28.86 -5.52
C THR A 225 -9.71 -29.95 -4.63
N ILE A 226 -11.05 -30.07 -4.62
CA ILE A 226 -11.78 -31.10 -3.85
C ILE A 226 -12.84 -31.80 -4.72
N LEU A 227 -12.49 -32.18 -5.94
CA LEU A 227 -13.22 -33.20 -6.72
C LEU A 227 -12.22 -34.09 -7.45
#